data_AF-A0A930PQ58-F1
#
_entry.id   AF-A0A930PQ58-F1
#
_cell.length_a   1.000
_cell.length_b   1.000
_cell.length_c   1.000
_cell.angle_alpha   90.00
_cell.angle_beta   90.00
_cell.angle_gamma   90.00
#
_symmetry.space_group_name_H-M   'P 1'
#
loop_
_entity.id
_entity.type
_entity.pdbx_description
1 polymer ?
#
loop_
_entity_poly.entity_id
_entity_poly.type
_entity_poly.pdbx_seq_one_letter_code
_entity_poly.pdbx_strand_id
1 'polypeptide(L)'
;MTDQQQQNEPLYTLTVEMTHQKTSPKWLTTGAATDTLARLVEWATPANPQIKPPEAPLTAETVRQFVTAVAAQPEFEWRVHVEPAPKDARATLDVLEDFAHRCENGTVTVEDMDRHDKLSTLYFKPARMFMFDAGSQIKRR
;
A
#
# COMPACT_ATOMS: atom_id res chain seq x y z
N MET A 1 12.30 -21.75 -18.89
CA MET A 1 11.56 -22.49 -17.85
C MET A 1 11.95 -21.85 -16.53
N THR A 2 11.29 -20.77 -16.18
CA THR A 2 11.73 -19.92 -15.06
C THR A 2 10.50 -19.19 -14.58
N ASP A 3 9.69 -19.86 -13.75
CA ASP A 3 8.79 -19.22 -12.78
C ASP A 3 8.10 -20.28 -11.90
N GLN A 4 8.82 -20.84 -10.92
CA GLN A 4 8.17 -21.65 -9.86
C GLN A 4 8.73 -21.36 -8.46
N GLN A 5 9.57 -20.34 -8.28
CA GLN A 5 10.09 -19.97 -6.96
C GLN A 5 9.19 -19.00 -6.18
N GLN A 6 8.16 -18.39 -6.80
CA GLN A 6 7.29 -17.44 -6.10
C GLN A 6 6.15 -18.06 -5.28
N GLN A 7 5.88 -19.36 -5.37
CA GLN A 7 4.67 -19.95 -4.78
C GLN A 7 4.73 -20.26 -3.26
N ASN A 8 5.83 -19.96 -2.56
CA ASN A 8 5.97 -20.40 -1.16
C ASN A 8 6.54 -19.34 -0.20
N GLU A 9 6.66 -18.10 -0.62
CA GLU A 9 7.01 -17.01 0.30
C GLU A 9 5.77 -16.57 1.08
N PRO A 10 5.86 -16.40 2.41
CA PRO A 10 4.73 -15.93 3.20
C PRO A 10 4.32 -14.52 2.77
N LEU A 11 3.04 -14.37 2.44
CA LEU A 11 2.44 -13.08 2.16
C LEU A 11 2.10 -12.35 3.46
N TYR A 12 2.18 -11.03 3.39
CA TYR A 12 1.82 -10.12 4.48
C TYR A 12 0.86 -9.06 3.97
N THR A 13 -0.13 -8.75 4.80
CA THR A 13 -1.02 -7.61 4.60
C THR A 13 -0.46 -6.43 5.36
N LEU A 14 -0.13 -5.37 4.62
CA LEU A 14 0.29 -4.08 5.13
C LEU A 14 -0.87 -3.10 5.04
N THR A 15 -1.18 -2.46 6.17
CA THR A 15 -2.19 -1.41 6.27
C THR A 15 -1.58 -0.16 6.87
N VAL A 16 -1.76 0.97 6.20
CA VAL A 16 -1.30 2.30 6.64
C VAL A 16 -2.53 3.13 6.98
N GLU A 17 -2.54 3.67 8.18
CA GLU A 17 -3.59 4.55 8.69
C GLU A 17 -2.99 5.88 9.13
N MET A 18 -3.77 6.94 8.96
CA MET A 18 -3.43 8.29 9.42
C MET A 18 -4.56 8.91 10.23
N THR A 19 -4.20 9.78 11.17
CA THR A 19 -5.14 10.68 11.83
C THR A 19 -4.53 12.07 11.94
N HIS A 20 -5.37 13.12 11.90
CA HIS A 20 -4.88 14.49 12.08
C HIS A 20 -4.90 14.85 13.55
N GLN A 21 -3.74 15.19 14.09
CA GLN A 21 -3.55 15.41 15.54
C GLN A 21 -4.47 16.49 16.12
N LYS A 22 -4.94 17.44 15.30
CA LYS A 22 -5.70 18.61 15.79
C LYS A 22 -7.20 18.62 15.49
N THR A 23 -7.70 17.82 14.55
CA THR A 23 -9.08 18.00 14.03
C THR A 23 -9.93 16.76 13.96
N SER A 24 -9.38 15.55 14.11
CA SER A 24 -10.21 14.34 14.07
C SER A 24 -9.58 13.20 14.86
N PRO A 25 -10.35 12.51 15.72
CA PRO A 25 -9.89 11.34 16.45
C PRO A 25 -10.08 10.02 15.66
N LYS A 26 -10.41 10.08 14.35
CA LYS A 26 -10.71 8.91 13.54
C LYS A 26 -9.49 8.52 12.70
N TRP A 27 -9.05 7.27 12.86
CA TRP A 27 -8.06 6.64 12.00
C TRP A 27 -8.66 6.39 10.63
N LEU A 28 -7.95 6.83 9.59
CA LEU A 28 -8.34 6.65 8.19
C LEU A 28 -7.30 5.77 7.51
N THR A 29 -7.75 4.65 6.94
CA THR A 29 -6.90 3.82 6.08
C THR A 29 -6.55 4.59 4.82
N THR A 30 -5.26 4.81 4.61
CA THR A 30 -4.73 5.60 3.51
C THR A 30 -3.94 4.75 2.50
N GLY A 31 -3.41 3.61 2.96
CA GLY A 31 -2.73 2.65 2.10
C GLY A 31 -3.00 1.22 2.54
N ALA A 32 -3.16 0.31 1.58
CA ALA A 32 -3.20 -1.12 1.88
C ALA A 32 -2.58 -1.91 0.72
N ALA A 33 -1.72 -2.87 1.05
CA ALA A 33 -1.08 -3.76 0.10
C ALA A 33 -0.88 -5.14 0.73
N THR A 34 -1.09 -6.20 -0.04
CA THR A 34 -0.80 -7.58 0.34
C THR A 34 0.25 -8.11 -0.61
N ASP A 35 1.42 -8.49 -0.10
CA ASP A 35 2.49 -9.07 -0.89
C ASP A 35 3.57 -9.68 0.03
N THR A 36 4.65 -10.20 -0.55
CA THR A 36 5.87 -10.54 0.19
C THR A 36 6.50 -9.29 0.81
N LEU A 37 7.30 -9.46 1.87
CA LEU A 37 7.97 -8.33 2.55
C LEU A 37 8.83 -7.49 1.60
N ALA A 38 9.52 -8.13 0.64
CA ALA A 38 10.34 -7.43 -0.35
C ALA A 38 9.49 -6.53 -1.26
N ARG A 39 8.38 -7.06 -1.76
CA ARG A 39 7.45 -6.33 -2.64
C ARG A 39 6.72 -5.21 -1.89
N LEU A 40 6.45 -5.38 -0.60
CA LEU A 40 5.91 -4.31 0.26
C LEU A 40 6.92 -3.15 0.45
N VAL A 41 8.22 -3.46 0.57
CA VAL A 41 9.28 -2.45 0.61
C VAL A 41 9.37 -1.71 -0.72
N GLU A 42 9.35 -2.43 -1.85
CA GLU A 42 9.34 -1.83 -3.19
C GLU A 42 8.12 -0.92 -3.39
N TRP A 43 6.94 -1.36 -2.93
CA TRP A 43 5.71 -0.58 -2.98
C TRP A 43 5.79 0.73 -2.20
N ALA A 44 6.44 0.72 -1.03
CA ALA A 44 6.61 1.92 -0.20
C ALA A 44 7.81 2.79 -0.59
N THR A 45 8.79 2.28 -1.35
CA THR A 45 9.97 3.05 -1.78
C THR A 45 9.65 4.35 -2.53
N PRO A 46 8.73 4.40 -3.52
CA PRO A 46 8.46 5.62 -4.27
C PRO A 46 7.78 6.72 -3.44
N ALA A 47 7.22 6.39 -2.27
CA ALA A 47 6.57 7.35 -1.39
C ALA A 47 7.56 8.33 -0.75
N ASN A 48 8.76 7.87 -0.40
CA ASN A 48 9.82 8.75 0.09
C ASN A 48 11.21 8.19 -0.31
N PRO A 49 11.74 8.60 -1.47
CA PRO A 49 13.00 8.06 -1.99
C PRO A 49 14.24 8.46 -1.17
N GLN A 50 14.09 9.36 -0.18
CA GLN A 50 15.19 9.75 0.71
C GLN A 50 15.44 8.70 1.81
N ILE A 51 14.44 7.88 2.14
CA ILE A 51 14.57 6.80 3.11
C ILE A 51 15.10 5.56 2.40
N LYS A 52 16.24 5.04 2.89
CA LYS A 52 16.82 3.83 2.33
C LYS A 52 15.94 2.61 2.66
N PRO A 53 15.68 1.73 1.69
CA PRO A 53 14.99 0.48 1.96
C PRO A 53 15.85 -0.38 2.91
N PRO A 54 15.22 -1.14 3.81
CA PRO A 54 15.94 -2.05 4.69
C PRO A 54 16.65 -3.15 3.91
N GLU A 55 17.86 -3.50 4.34
CA GLU A 55 18.62 -4.61 3.80
C GLU A 55 18.14 -5.94 4.39
N ALA A 56 18.35 -7.05 3.67
CA ALA A 56 17.97 -8.38 4.13
C ALA A 56 18.77 -8.79 5.39
N PRO A 57 18.18 -9.60 6.29
CA PRO A 57 16.88 -10.26 6.21
C PRO A 57 15.70 -9.35 6.54
N LEU A 58 14.67 -9.36 5.70
CA LEU A 58 13.44 -8.61 5.92
C LEU A 58 12.56 -9.30 6.96
N THR A 59 12.08 -8.54 7.94
CA THR A 59 11.07 -8.99 8.90
C THR A 59 9.85 -8.08 8.84
N ALA A 60 8.68 -8.57 9.28
CA ALA A 60 7.46 -7.75 9.36
C ALA A 60 7.68 -6.48 10.18
N GLU A 61 8.49 -6.54 11.24
CA GLU A 61 8.83 -5.37 12.05
C GLU A 61 9.72 -4.38 11.28
N THR A 62 10.73 -4.84 10.58
CA THR A 62 11.61 -4.00 9.75
C THR A 62 10.82 -3.29 8.64
N VAL A 63 9.91 -4.02 7.96
CA VAL A 63 9.03 -3.42 6.95
C VAL A 63 8.08 -2.41 7.59
N ARG A 64 7.48 -2.73 8.74
CA ARG A 64 6.61 -1.80 9.48
C ARG A 64 7.36 -0.51 9.84
N GLN A 65 8.58 -0.60 10.34
CA GLN A 65 9.41 0.55 10.71
C GLN A 65 9.77 1.40 9.48
N PHE A 66 10.18 0.75 8.38
CA PHE A 66 10.47 1.42 7.12
C PHE A 66 9.25 2.19 6.61
N VAL A 67 8.09 1.53 6.51
CA VAL A 67 6.87 2.17 6.01
C VAL A 67 6.40 3.28 6.95
N THR A 68 6.54 3.11 8.27
CA THR A 68 6.26 4.20 9.23
C THR A 68 7.16 5.41 8.98
N ALA A 69 8.46 5.19 8.74
CA ALA A 69 9.43 6.26 8.50
C ALA A 69 9.18 6.97 7.16
N VAL A 70 8.85 6.21 6.11
CA VAL A 70 8.43 6.74 4.81
C VAL A 70 7.15 7.54 4.94
N ALA A 71 6.21 7.07 5.77
CA ALA A 71 4.91 7.69 5.98
C ALA A 71 4.96 8.95 6.85
N ALA A 72 5.99 9.10 7.69
CA ALA A 72 6.04 10.12 8.73
C ALA A 72 5.90 11.54 8.17
N GLN A 73 4.88 12.25 8.64
CA GLN A 73 4.65 13.67 8.37
C GLN A 73 4.35 14.41 9.67
N PRO A 74 4.87 15.63 9.88
CA PRO A 74 4.78 16.34 11.16
C PRO A 74 3.35 16.72 11.58
N GLU A 75 2.42 16.81 10.64
CA GLU A 75 1.04 17.24 10.89
C GLU A 75 0.07 16.08 11.20
N PHE A 76 0.53 14.84 11.01
CA PHE A 76 -0.30 13.64 11.11
C PHE A 76 0.33 12.60 12.03
N GLU A 77 -0.52 11.85 12.74
CA GLU A 77 -0.09 10.63 13.42
C GLU A 77 -0.36 9.43 12.51
N TRP A 78 0.61 8.52 12.44
CA TRP A 78 0.61 7.39 11.52
C TRP A 78 0.64 6.07 12.27
N ARG A 79 -0.12 5.09 11.78
CA ARG A 79 -0.08 3.70 12.23
C ARG A 79 0.13 2.79 11.04
N VAL A 80 1.10 1.89 11.18
CA VAL A 80 1.38 0.86 10.18
C VAL A 80 1.22 -0.49 10.84
N HIS A 81 0.37 -1.31 10.23
CA HIS A 81 0.10 -2.69 10.59
C HIS A 81 0.69 -3.59 9.51
N VAL A 82 1.43 -4.62 9.92
CA VAL A 82 1.97 -5.64 9.03
C VAL A 82 1.66 -6.98 9.67
N GLU A 83 0.77 -7.74 9.04
CA GLU A 83 0.25 -9.00 9.56
C GLU A 83 0.40 -10.09 8.50
N PRO A 84 0.63 -11.37 8.87
CA PRO A 84 0.62 -12.46 7.91
C PRO A 84 -0.74 -12.51 7.21
N ALA A 85 -0.72 -12.60 5.89
CA ALA A 85 -1.92 -12.69 5.08
C ALA A 85 -2.59 -14.07 5.27
N PRO A 86 -3.92 -14.19 5.06
CA PRO A 86 -4.59 -15.48 5.10
C PRO A 86 -4.00 -16.42 4.03
N LYS A 87 -4.09 -17.73 4.27
CA LYS A 87 -3.46 -18.76 3.43
C LYS A 87 -3.88 -18.72 1.95
N ASP A 88 -5.10 -18.25 1.68
CA ASP A 88 -5.67 -18.12 0.34
C ASP A 88 -5.57 -16.68 -0.20
N ALA A 89 -4.81 -15.81 0.46
CA ALA A 89 -4.53 -14.46 -0.03
C ALA A 89 -3.71 -14.52 -1.32
N ARG A 90 -4.01 -13.59 -2.23
CA ARG A 90 -3.20 -13.30 -3.43
C ARG A 90 -2.55 -11.94 -3.27
N ALA A 91 -1.44 -11.73 -3.96
CA ALA A 91 -0.79 -10.42 -3.99
C ALA A 91 -1.75 -9.37 -4.55
N THR A 92 -1.75 -8.16 -3.98
CA THR A 92 -2.69 -7.11 -4.41
C THR A 92 -2.53 -6.76 -5.87
N LEU A 93 -1.30 -6.72 -6.39
CA LEU A 93 -1.05 -6.43 -7.81
C LEU A 93 -1.62 -7.53 -8.72
N ASP A 94 -1.47 -8.79 -8.33
CA ASP A 94 -2.01 -9.95 -9.06
C ASP A 94 -3.55 -9.97 -9.05
N VAL A 95 -4.19 -9.55 -7.95
CA VAL A 95 -5.65 -9.34 -7.89
C VAL A 95 -6.10 -8.21 -8.83
N LEU A 96 -5.33 -7.12 -8.92
CA LEU A 96 -5.62 -5.99 -9.80
C LEU A 96 -5.43 -6.36 -11.28
N GLU A 97 -4.39 -7.13 -11.60
CA GLU A 97 -4.11 -7.64 -12.96
C GLU A 97 -5.19 -8.62 -13.42
N ASP A 98 -5.58 -9.59 -12.57
CA ASP A 98 -6.69 -10.52 -12.83
C ASP A 98 -8.00 -9.77 -13.13
N PHE A 99 -8.30 -8.71 -12.37
CA PHE A 99 -9.47 -7.89 -12.62
C PHE A 99 -9.37 -7.16 -13.97
N ALA A 100 -8.20 -6.61 -14.33
CA ALA A 100 -8.01 -5.95 -15.61
C ALA A 100 -8.30 -6.92 -16.78
N HIS A 101 -7.80 -8.14 -16.72
CA HIS A 101 -8.08 -9.17 -17.72
C HIS A 101 -9.57 -9.56 -17.77
N ARG A 102 -10.23 -9.71 -16.62
CA ARG A 102 -11.68 -9.97 -16.58
C ARG A 102 -12.50 -8.81 -17.14
N CYS A 103 -12.02 -7.58 -16.96
CA CYS A 103 -12.64 -6.39 -17.54
C CYS A 103 -12.55 -6.40 -19.07
N GLU A 104 -11.37 -6.74 -19.63
CA GLU A 104 -11.19 -6.91 -21.08
C GLU A 104 -12.10 -8.00 -21.64
N ASN A 105 -12.32 -9.07 -20.89
CA ASN A 105 -13.14 -10.20 -21.29
C ASN A 105 -14.66 -9.98 -21.06
N GLY A 106 -15.05 -8.84 -20.49
CA GLY A 106 -16.46 -8.48 -20.22
C GLY A 106 -17.13 -9.32 -19.13
N THR A 107 -16.35 -9.94 -18.23
CA THR A 107 -16.84 -10.86 -17.19
C THR A 107 -16.93 -10.24 -15.79
N VAL A 108 -16.85 -8.90 -15.67
CA VAL A 108 -16.87 -8.19 -14.39
C VAL A 108 -18.28 -7.75 -14.00
N THR A 109 -18.60 -7.87 -12.71
CA THR A 109 -19.84 -7.33 -12.14
C THR A 109 -19.65 -5.93 -11.57
N VAL A 110 -20.75 -5.23 -11.24
CA VAL A 110 -20.70 -3.94 -10.54
C VAL A 110 -20.03 -4.06 -9.17
N GLU A 111 -20.23 -5.18 -8.48
CA GLU A 111 -19.59 -5.47 -7.19
C GLU A 111 -18.08 -5.67 -7.36
N ASP A 112 -17.63 -6.34 -8.44
CA ASP A 112 -16.21 -6.44 -8.76
C ASP A 112 -15.60 -5.06 -9.02
N MET A 113 -16.33 -4.16 -9.70
CA MET A 113 -15.86 -2.80 -9.97
C MET A 113 -15.71 -1.97 -8.68
N ASP A 114 -16.67 -2.01 -7.76
CA ASP A 114 -16.57 -1.32 -6.46
C ASP A 114 -15.41 -1.88 -5.62
N ARG A 115 -15.24 -3.20 -5.60
CA ARG A 115 -14.12 -3.83 -4.91
C ARG A 115 -12.78 -3.43 -5.50
N HIS A 116 -12.68 -3.38 -6.83
CA HIS A 116 -11.49 -2.92 -7.53
C HIS A 116 -11.22 -1.44 -7.28
N ASP A 117 -12.22 -0.57 -7.32
CA ASP A 117 -12.06 0.87 -7.04
C ASP A 117 -11.46 1.10 -5.64
N LYS A 118 -11.99 0.43 -4.62
CA LYS A 118 -11.47 0.52 -3.25
C LYS A 118 -10.04 -0.01 -3.14
N LEU A 119 -9.77 -1.19 -3.72
CA LEU A 119 -8.46 -1.83 -3.63
C LEU A 119 -7.40 -1.04 -4.39
N SER A 120 -7.67 -0.65 -5.63
CA SER A 120 -6.78 0.16 -6.46
C SER A 120 -6.56 1.54 -5.82
N THR A 121 -7.60 2.16 -5.26
CA THR A 121 -7.46 3.38 -4.49
C THR A 121 -6.48 3.17 -3.34
N LEU A 122 -6.68 2.21 -2.46
CA LEU A 122 -5.78 2.00 -1.32
C LEU A 122 -4.36 1.57 -1.73
N TYR A 123 -4.21 0.87 -2.85
CA TYR A 123 -2.91 0.41 -3.32
C TYR A 123 -2.09 1.55 -3.97
N PHE A 124 -2.72 2.43 -4.75
CA PHE A 124 -2.03 3.52 -5.46
C PHE A 124 -2.08 4.88 -4.74
N LYS A 125 -3.01 5.08 -3.79
CA LYS A 125 -3.17 6.32 -3.04
C LYS A 125 -2.00 6.70 -2.13
N PRO A 126 -1.22 5.79 -1.50
CA PRO A 126 -0.06 6.23 -0.72
C PRO A 126 0.86 7.08 -1.60
N ALA A 127 1.22 6.64 -2.82
CA ALA A 127 2.00 7.44 -3.76
C ALA A 127 1.37 8.82 -4.07
N ARG A 128 0.04 8.94 -3.97
CA ARG A 128 -0.73 10.16 -4.26
C ARG A 128 -0.88 11.11 -3.05
N MET A 129 -0.83 10.60 -1.81
CA MET A 129 -0.76 11.44 -0.59
C MET A 129 0.66 11.93 -0.29
N PHE A 130 1.70 11.18 -0.67
CA PHE A 130 3.09 11.63 -0.56
C PHE A 130 3.48 12.73 -1.55
N MET A 131 2.66 12.99 -2.57
CA MET A 131 2.84 14.08 -3.53
C MET A 131 2.13 15.39 -3.14
N PHE A 132 1.43 15.43 -2.00
CA PHE A 132 0.70 16.63 -1.55
C PHE A 132 1.52 17.52 -0.61
N ASP A 133 2.78 17.84 -0.95
CA ASP A 133 3.36 19.18 -0.70
C ASP A 133 4.61 19.40 -1.56
N ALA A 134 4.42 19.93 -2.77
CA ALA A 134 5.48 20.64 -3.50
C ALA A 134 4.97 21.73 -4.46
N GLY A 135 3.67 22.07 -4.48
CA GLY A 135 3.25 23.09 -5.46
C GLY A 135 1.79 23.48 -5.60
N SER A 136 0.94 23.43 -4.56
CA SER A 136 -0.41 24.01 -4.70
C SER A 136 -0.88 24.80 -3.47
N GLN A 137 -0.04 25.73 -3.02
CA GLN A 137 -0.54 26.97 -2.44
C GLN A 137 -1.05 27.87 -3.58
N ILE A 138 -2.19 27.52 -4.18
CA ILE A 138 -2.94 28.49 -4.99
C ILE A 138 -3.52 29.50 -4.00
N LYS A 139 -2.81 30.63 -3.86
CA LYS A 139 -3.32 31.90 -3.33
C LYS A 139 -4.75 32.11 -3.84
N ARG A 140 -5.73 31.98 -2.95
CA ARG A 140 -6.98 32.73 -3.11
C ARG A 140 -6.73 34.11 -2.51
N ARG A 141 -6.45 35.07 -3.38
CA ARG A 141 -6.74 36.47 -3.12
C ARG A 141 -8.25 36.68 -3.23
#